data_AF-A0A2S5TCF3-F1
#
_entry.id   AF-A0A2S5TCF3-F1
#
_cell.length_a   1.000
_cell.length_b   1.000
_cell.length_c   1.000
_cell.angle_alpha   90.00
_cell.angle_beta   90.00
_cell.angle_gamma   90.00
#
_symmetry.space_group_name_H-M   'P 1'
#
loop_
_entity.id
_entity.type
_entity.pdbx_description
1 polymer ?
#
loop_
_entity_poly.entity_id
_entity_poly.type
_entity_poly.pdbx_seq_one_letter_code
_entity_poly.pdbx_strand_id
1 'polypeptide(L)'
;MKYLLHVGLPAVLQVALTLFVMFATRGNGSFVGLAAMLLGVWAIPVTAIVNFARARATPRASATFWISLPVPLLLMLMLLASVSLRL
;
A
#
# COMPACT_ATOMS: atom_id res chain seq x y z
N MET A 1 21.60 -5.44 -1.64
CA MET A 1 20.96 -4.10 -1.60
C MET A 1 19.80 -3.92 -2.58
N LYS A 2 19.89 -4.38 -3.85
CA LYS A 2 18.80 -4.16 -4.84
C LYS A 2 17.40 -4.63 -4.36
N TYR A 3 17.30 -5.82 -3.77
CA TYR A 3 16.01 -6.36 -3.31
C TYR A 3 15.43 -5.57 -2.14
N LEU A 4 16.29 -5.01 -1.31
CA LEU A 4 15.89 -4.21 -0.15
C LEU A 4 15.27 -2.88 -0.60
N LEU A 5 15.83 -2.25 -1.63
CA LEU A 5 15.29 -1.02 -2.21
C LEU A 5 14.06 -1.25 -3.09
N HIS A 6 14.04 -2.33 -3.88
CA HIS A 6 12.96 -2.56 -4.84
C HIS A 6 11.77 -3.34 -4.28
N VAL A 7 11.93 -4.07 -3.18
CA VAL A 7 10.88 -4.92 -2.58
C VAL A 7 10.64 -4.53 -1.13
N GLY A 8 11.69 -4.49 -0.31
CA GLY A 8 11.58 -4.23 1.12
C GLY A 8 11.03 -2.83 1.43
N LEU A 9 11.68 -1.78 0.91
CA LEU A 9 11.27 -0.40 1.12
C LEU A 9 9.81 -0.12 0.70
N PRO A 10 9.36 -0.47 -0.52
CA PRO A 10 7.97 -0.26 -0.90
C PRO A 10 6.99 -1.09 -0.07
N ALA A 11 7.32 -2.34 0.28
CA ALA A 11 6.45 -3.16 1.11
C ALA A 11 6.28 -2.56 2.52
N VAL A 12 7.37 -2.10 3.15
CA VAL A 12 7.32 -1.45 4.47
C VAL A 12 6.50 -0.16 4.42
N LEU A 13 6.68 0.66 3.38
CA LEU A 13 5.89 1.87 3.19
C LEU A 13 4.39 1.57 3.01
N GLN A 14 4.06 0.53 2.23
CA GLN A 14 2.67 0.10 2.04
C GLN A 14 2.06 -0.40 3.35
N VAL A 15 2.77 -1.23 4.12
CA VAL A 15 2.32 -1.69 5.45
C VAL A 15 2.10 -0.50 6.39
N ALA A 16 3.07 0.40 6.49
CA ALA A 16 3.00 1.56 7.36
C ALA A 16 1.79 2.43 7.03
N LEU A 17 1.52 2.67 5.74
CA LEU A 17 0.38 3.47 5.30
C LEU A 17 -0.95 2.75 5.53
N THR A 18 -1.02 1.44 5.27
CA THR A 18 -2.22 0.65 5.56
C THR A 18 -2.55 0.73 7.05
N LEU A 19 -1.56 0.52 7.92
CA LEU A 19 -1.75 0.64 9.37
C LEU A 19 -2.17 2.06 9.76
N PHE A 20 -1.55 3.09 9.18
CA PHE A 20 -1.93 4.48 9.40
C PHE A 20 -3.41 4.72 9.09
N VAL A 21 -3.89 4.29 7.91
CA VAL A 21 -5.31 4.45 7.54
C VAL A 21 -6.23 3.65 8.48
N MET A 22 -5.85 2.42 8.83
CA MET A 22 -6.63 1.61 9.77
C MET A 22 -6.76 2.27 11.15
N PHE A 23 -5.68 2.88 11.66
CA PHE A 23 -5.71 3.60 12.93
C PHE A 23 -6.45 4.93 12.83
N ALA A 24 -6.25 5.70 11.75
CA ALA A 24 -6.92 6.98 11.53
C ALA A 24 -8.43 6.83 11.36
N THR A 25 -8.89 5.70 10.86
CA THR A 25 -10.31 5.44 10.61
C THR A 25 -10.98 4.58 11.69
N ARG A 26 -10.29 4.27 12.79
CA ARG A 26 -10.77 3.41 13.88
C ARG A 26 -12.00 4.03 14.57
N GLY A 27 -13.10 3.26 14.70
CA GLY A 27 -14.35 3.66 15.38
C GLY A 27 -15.61 3.32 14.58
N ASN A 28 -16.74 3.08 15.28
CA ASN A 28 -18.11 2.95 14.74
C ASN A 28 -18.33 2.01 13.52
N GLY A 29 -17.60 0.89 13.43
CA GLY A 29 -17.78 -0.04 12.29
C GLY A 29 -17.25 0.50 10.96
N SER A 30 -16.18 1.32 11.01
CA SER A 30 -15.56 1.93 9.84
C SER A 30 -15.24 0.94 8.71
N PHE A 31 -16.08 0.99 7.68
CA PHE A 31 -15.93 0.24 6.43
C PHE A 31 -14.57 0.51 5.77
N VAL A 32 -14.05 1.73 5.90
CA VAL A 32 -12.77 2.16 5.30
C VAL A 32 -11.59 1.48 5.97
N GLY A 33 -11.60 1.33 7.29
CA GLY A 33 -10.55 0.62 8.01
C GLY A 33 -10.50 -0.87 7.64
N LEU A 34 -11.66 -1.51 7.51
CA LEU A 34 -11.77 -2.89 7.03
C LEU A 34 -11.30 -3.05 5.58
N ALA A 35 -11.71 -2.14 4.69
CA ALA A 35 -11.32 -2.18 3.29
C ALA A 35 -9.81 -1.95 3.14
N ALA A 36 -9.21 -1.06 3.93
CA ALA A 36 -7.76 -0.86 3.97
C ALA A 36 -7.02 -2.14 4.40
N MET A 37 -7.55 -2.87 5.39
CA MET A 37 -6.98 -4.15 5.82
C MET A 37 -7.04 -5.20 4.70
N LEU A 38 -8.22 -5.42 4.11
CA LEU A 38 -8.41 -6.40 3.05
C LEU A 38 -7.53 -6.11 1.83
N LEU A 39 -7.45 -4.83 1.45
CA LEU A 39 -6.58 -4.38 0.36
C LEU A 39 -5.11 -4.62 0.71
N GLY A 40 -4.68 -4.32 1.94
CA GLY A 40 -3.31 -4.57 2.39
C GLY A 40 -2.91 -6.04 2.36
N VAL A 41 -3.80 -6.95 2.80
CA VAL A 41 -3.55 -8.41 2.85
C VAL A 41 -3.25 -8.98 1.46
N TRP A 42 -3.91 -8.48 0.41
CA TRP A 42 -3.69 -8.96 -0.96
C TRP A 42 -2.69 -8.14 -1.74
N ALA A 43 -2.79 -6.82 -1.69
CA ALA A 43 -2.00 -5.96 -2.54
C ALA A 43 -0.52 -5.96 -2.16
N ILE A 44 -0.18 -6.00 -0.87
CA ILE A 44 1.21 -5.94 -0.40
C ILE A 44 2.01 -7.20 -0.81
N PRO A 45 1.51 -8.44 -0.63
CA PRO A 45 2.19 -9.61 -1.15
C PRO A 45 2.32 -9.61 -2.67
N VAL A 46 1.27 -9.19 -3.39
CA VAL A 46 1.27 -9.15 -4.85
C VAL A 46 2.32 -8.15 -5.36
N THR A 47 2.34 -6.91 -4.85
CA THR A 47 3.34 -5.91 -5.24
C THR A 47 4.74 -6.36 -4.89
N ALA A 48 4.94 -7.01 -3.73
CA ALA A 48 6.24 -7.56 -3.34
C ALA A 48 6.73 -8.67 -4.29
N ILE A 49 5.85 -9.61 -4.67
CA ILE A 49 6.18 -10.69 -5.62
C ILE A 49 6.52 -10.12 -7.00
N VAL A 50 5.69 -9.19 -7.51
CA VAL A 50 5.91 -8.58 -8.83
C VAL A 50 7.21 -7.77 -8.84
N ASN A 51 7.47 -6.98 -7.79
CA ASN A 51 8.72 -6.23 -7.65
C ASN A 51 9.92 -7.17 -7.52
N PHE A 52 9.80 -8.28 -6.82
CA PHE A 52 10.86 -9.27 -6.70
C PHE A 52 11.20 -9.92 -8.05
N ALA A 53 10.18 -10.38 -8.77
CA ALA A 53 10.34 -10.95 -10.11
C ALA A 53 11.01 -9.95 -11.07
N ARG A 54 10.61 -8.67 -11.02
CA ARG A 54 11.22 -7.62 -11.84
C ARG A 54 12.63 -7.25 -11.40
N ALA A 55 12.90 -7.11 -10.11
CA ALA A 55 14.25 -6.85 -9.61
C ALA A 55 15.23 -7.98 -9.96
N ARG A 56 14.72 -9.22 -10.11
CA ARG A 56 15.50 -10.35 -10.61
C ARG A 56 15.82 -10.23 -12.09
N ALA A 57 14.85 -9.89 -12.93
CA ALA A 57 15.03 -9.81 -14.39
C ALA A 57 15.72 -8.53 -14.85
N THR A 58 15.20 -7.36 -14.46
CA THR A 58 15.72 -6.05 -14.88
C THR A 58 15.38 -4.99 -13.82
N PRO A 59 16.30 -4.66 -12.89
CA PRO A 59 16.01 -3.68 -11.85
C PRO A 59 15.88 -2.29 -12.46
N ARG A 60 14.66 -1.73 -12.42
CA ARG A 60 14.35 -0.36 -12.84
C ARG A 60 13.54 0.33 -11.76
N ALA A 61 14.08 1.41 -11.19
CA ALA A 61 13.45 2.16 -10.11
C ALA A 61 12.08 2.74 -10.52
N SER A 62 11.96 3.23 -11.76
CA SER A 62 10.69 3.73 -12.30
C SER A 62 9.60 2.66 -12.29
N ALA A 63 9.92 1.43 -12.68
CA ALA A 63 8.96 0.33 -12.68
C ALA A 63 8.49 -0.02 -11.27
N THR A 64 9.41 -0.08 -10.29
CA THR A 64 9.07 -0.31 -8.88
C THR A 64 8.13 0.77 -8.35
N PHE A 65 8.37 2.04 -8.70
CA PHE A 65 7.51 3.14 -8.31
C PHE A 65 6.09 2.94 -8.87
N TRP A 66 5.94 2.73 -10.17
CA TRP A 66 4.64 2.56 -10.81
C TRP A 66 3.86 1.33 -10.35
N ILE A 67 4.55 0.24 -9.96
CA ILE A 67 3.91 -0.97 -9.41
C ILE A 67 3.43 -0.73 -7.97
N SER A 68 4.19 0.05 -7.19
CA SER A 68 3.94 0.20 -5.76
C SER A 68 3.05 1.40 -5.42
N LEU A 69 2.90 2.36 -6.34
CA LEU A 69 2.11 3.59 -6.19
C LEU A 69 0.58 3.42 -6.09
N PRO A 70 -0.07 2.46 -6.79
CA PRO A 70 -1.53 2.38 -6.79
C PRO A 70 -2.12 2.10 -5.41
N VAL A 71 -1.47 1.23 -4.62
CA VAL A 71 -1.88 0.87 -3.25
C VAL A 71 -1.94 2.09 -2.32
N PRO A 72 -0.86 2.87 -2.14
CA PRO A 72 -0.89 4.04 -1.29
C PRO A 72 -1.80 5.14 -1.80
N LEU A 73 -1.95 5.29 -3.12
CA LEU A 73 -2.87 6.26 -3.71
C LEU A 73 -4.33 5.90 -3.37
N LEU A 74 -4.71 4.64 -3.55
CA LEU A 74 -6.05 4.14 -3.17
C LEU A 74 -6.32 4.35 -1.68
N LEU A 75 -5.38 3.98 -0.81
CA LEU A 75 -5.52 4.17 0.64
C LEU A 75 -5.70 5.63 1.02
N MET A 76 -4.98 6.56 0.38
CA MET A 76 -5.14 7.99 0.60
C MET A 76 -6.49 8.51 0.12
N LEU A 77 -6.95 8.09 -1.07
CA LEU A 77 -8.27 8.47 -1.58
C LEU A 77 -9.40 7.99 -0.67
N MET A 78 -9.28 6.76 -0.16
CA MET A 78 -10.25 6.19 0.78
C MET A 78 -10.25 6.95 2.11
N LEU A 79 -9.08 7.31 2.63
CA LEU A 79 -8.98 8.13 3.84
C LEU A 79 -9.61 9.50 3.63
N LEU A 80 -9.31 10.19 2.54
CA LEU A 80 -9.88 11.50 2.21
C LEU A 80 -11.40 11.42 2.11
N ALA A 81 -11.94 10.44 1.36
CA ALA A 81 -13.37 10.22 1.27
C ALA A 81 -14.00 9.99 2.65
N SER A 82 -13.33 9.22 3.51
CA SER A 82 -13.80 8.94 4.87
C SER A 82 -13.85 10.19 5.76
N VAL A 83 -12.92 11.12 5.58
CA VAL A 83 -12.88 12.38 6.35
C VAL A 83 -13.95 13.33 5.82
N SER A 84 -14.08 13.46 4.49
CA SER A 84 -15.09 14.34 3.88
C SER A 84 -16.53 13.93 4.18
N LEU A 85 -16.81 12.63 4.33
CA LEU A 85 -18.14 12.12 4.69
C LEU A 85 -18.49 12.27 6.18
N ARG A 86 -17.52 12.63 7.02
CA ARG A 86 -17.72 12.86 8.47
C ARG A 86 -18.00 14.33 8.81
N LEU A 87 -17.73 15.25 7.89
CA LEU A 87 -18.01 16.69 7.99
C LEU A 87 -19.42 16.99 7.49
#